data_AF-A0A532ASN4-F1
#
_entry.id   AF-A0A532ASN4-F1
#
_cell.length_a   1.000
_cell.length_b   1.000
_cell.length_c   1.000
_cell.angle_alpha   90.00
_cell.angle_beta   90.00
_cell.angle_gamma   90.00
#
_symmetry.space_group_name_H-M   'P 1'
#
loop_
_entity.id
_entity.type
_entity.pdbx_description
1 polymer ?
#
loop_
_entity_poly.entity_id
_entity_poly.type
_entity_poly.pdbx_seq_one_letter_code
_entity_poly.pdbx_strand_id
1 'polypeptide(L)'
;MFNTATTTASILDILTREAAHCDLLNHTLQQERNALRQLSLAEFPSLNAQRLKDLQGLQALESEREAVVHGCADAWGLPRTTLSLQAVIDRLALPDKREVERCHERLTAKVRALRQETAVNELLVAGIQTLCRKAMHLTSEALPKRDTYSASGESQRAGIGGTMLRQRG
;
A
#
# COMPACT_ATOMS: atom_id res chain seq x y z
N MET A 1 39.22 8.22 15.59
CA MET A 1 39.19 6.75 15.55
C MET A 1 37.78 6.33 15.20
N PHE A 2 37.60 5.63 14.09
CA PHE A 2 36.30 5.06 13.69
C PHE A 2 35.99 3.86 14.58
N ASN A 3 34.87 3.89 15.31
CA ASN A 3 34.48 2.79 16.19
C ASN A 3 33.52 1.85 15.46
N THR A 4 34.06 0.79 14.87
CA THR A 4 33.31 -0.22 14.11
C THR A 4 32.21 -0.89 14.94
N ALA A 5 32.40 -1.04 16.25
CA ALA A 5 31.40 -1.63 17.14
C ALA A 5 30.16 -0.73 17.28
N THR A 6 30.37 0.59 17.40
CA THR A 6 29.27 1.56 17.46
C THR A 6 28.52 1.63 16.14
N THR A 7 29.24 1.62 15.00
CA THR A 7 28.61 1.58 13.68
C THR A 7 27.76 0.32 13.46
N THR A 8 28.28 -0.84 13.84
CA THR A 8 27.55 -2.12 13.73
C THR A 8 26.26 -2.07 14.53
N ALA A 9 26.32 -1.64 15.79
CA ALA A 9 25.14 -1.52 16.65
C ALA A 9 24.09 -0.56 16.06
N SER A 10 24.52 0.59 15.53
CA SER A 10 23.61 1.55 14.88
C SER A 10 22.95 0.96 13.63
N ILE A 11 23.70 0.27 12.76
CA ILE A 11 23.14 -0.36 11.55
C ILE A 11 22.14 -1.45 11.93
N LEU A 12 22.47 -2.30 12.91
CA LEU A 12 21.57 -3.36 13.36
C LEU A 12 20.26 -2.82 13.94
N ASP A 13 20.36 -1.78 14.77
CA ASP A 13 19.19 -1.11 15.34
C ASP A 13 18.29 -0.51 14.24
N ILE A 14 18.88 0.22 13.29
CA ILE A 14 18.15 0.82 12.17
C ILE A 14 17.47 -0.26 11.32
N LEU A 15 18.19 -1.30 10.90
CA LEU A 15 17.63 -2.39 10.09
C LEU A 15 16.51 -3.13 10.82
N THR A 16 16.62 -3.26 12.15
CA THR A 16 15.57 -3.89 12.98
C THR A 16 14.32 -3.01 13.05
N ARG A 17 14.48 -1.69 13.22
CA ARG A 17 13.38 -0.73 13.20
C ARG A 17 12.72 -0.63 11.82
N GLU A 18 13.49 -0.66 10.74
CA GLU A 18 12.98 -0.71 9.36
C GLU A 18 12.16 -1.99 9.13
N ALA A 19 12.66 -3.14 9.59
CA ALA A 19 11.95 -4.41 9.47
C ALA A 19 10.63 -4.42 10.24
N ALA A 20 10.59 -3.83 11.44
CA ALA A 20 9.37 -3.69 12.23
C ALA A 20 8.35 -2.77 11.55
N HIS A 21 8.78 -1.64 10.97
CA HIS A 21 7.91 -0.77 10.19
C HIS A 21 7.38 -1.47 8.93
N CYS A 22 8.18 -2.30 8.28
CA CYS A 22 7.71 -3.11 7.15
C CYS A 22 6.57 -4.05 7.57
N ASP A 23 6.66 -4.64 8.77
CA ASP A 23 5.59 -5.51 9.30
C ASP A 23 4.31 -4.74 9.62
N LEU A 24 4.43 -3.54 10.20
CA LEU A 24 3.29 -2.65 10.44
C LEU A 24 2.61 -2.25 9.13
N LEU A 25 3.38 -1.80 8.14
CA LEU A 25 2.85 -1.40 6.84
C LEU A 25 2.17 -2.59 6.14
N ASN A 26 2.73 -3.80 6.24
CA ASN A 26 2.13 -4.99 5.67
C ASN A 26 0.77 -5.29 6.33
N HIS A 27 0.68 -5.16 7.66
CA HIS A 27 -0.58 -5.30 8.37
C HIS A 27 -1.62 -4.27 7.91
N THR A 28 -1.22 -3.01 7.79
CA THR A 28 -2.08 -1.92 7.28
C THR A 28 -2.59 -2.21 5.86
N LEU A 29 -1.73 -2.70 4.95
CA LEU A 29 -2.13 -3.07 3.58
C LEU A 29 -3.10 -4.25 3.54
N GLN A 30 -2.96 -5.21 4.46
CA GLN A 30 -3.90 -6.34 4.60
C GLN A 30 -5.26 -5.88 5.12
N GLN A 31 -5.29 -4.94 6.08
CA GLN A 31 -6.52 -4.33 6.55
C GLN A 31 -7.21 -3.54 5.44
N GLU A 32 -6.47 -2.72 4.68
CA GLU A 32 -6.97 -1.99 3.50
C GLU A 32 -7.61 -2.95 2.48
N ARG A 33 -6.96 -4.08 2.21
CA ARG A 33 -7.51 -5.12 1.33
C ARG A 33 -8.84 -5.68 1.83
N ASN A 34 -8.95 -5.94 3.13
CA ASN A 34 -10.18 -6.47 3.72
C ASN A 34 -11.31 -5.44 3.68
N ALA A 35 -11.01 -4.17 3.99
CA ALA A 35 -11.95 -3.07 3.86
C ALA A 35 -12.43 -2.88 2.40
N LEU A 36 -11.52 -2.97 1.42
CA LEU A 36 -11.84 -2.94 -0.01
C LEU A 36 -12.79 -4.07 -0.41
N ARG A 37 -12.53 -5.31 0.04
CA ARG A 37 -13.38 -6.47 -0.25
C ARG A 37 -14.77 -6.35 0.36
N GLN A 38 -14.88 -5.73 1.53
CA GLN A 38 -16.14 -5.51 2.24
C GLN A 38 -16.85 -4.21 1.81
N LEU A 39 -16.22 -3.39 0.96
CA LEU A 39 -16.69 -2.05 0.60
C LEU A 39 -16.92 -1.14 1.83
N SER A 40 -16.11 -1.33 2.89
CA SER A 40 -16.20 -0.56 4.13
C SER A 40 -15.55 0.82 3.96
N LEU A 41 -16.24 1.74 3.27
CA LEU A 41 -15.71 3.07 2.95
C LEU A 41 -15.35 3.92 4.19
N ALA A 42 -15.96 3.62 5.35
CA ALA A 42 -15.72 4.35 6.59
C ALA A 42 -14.32 4.13 7.18
N GLU A 43 -13.65 3.01 6.87
CA GLU A 43 -12.34 2.66 7.42
C GLU A 43 -11.18 3.23 6.60
N PHE A 44 -11.41 3.65 5.36
CA PHE A 44 -10.33 4.13 4.48
C PHE A 44 -9.57 5.35 4.98
N PRO A 45 -10.21 6.37 5.57
CA PRO A 45 -9.48 7.53 6.06
C PRO A 45 -8.46 7.16 7.15
N SER A 46 -8.82 6.29 8.09
CA SER A 46 -7.92 5.88 9.17
C SER A 46 -6.82 4.96 8.66
N LEU A 47 -7.13 4.01 7.77
CA LEU A 47 -6.14 3.12 7.14
C LEU A 47 -5.14 3.90 6.28
N ASN A 48 -5.60 4.90 5.53
CA ASN A 48 -4.72 5.75 4.73
C ASN A 48 -3.82 6.63 5.61
N ALA A 49 -4.36 7.18 6.71
CA ALA A 49 -3.56 7.93 7.68
C ALA A 49 -2.47 7.06 8.33
N GLN A 50 -2.81 5.82 8.71
CA GLN A 50 -1.84 4.87 9.26
C GLN A 50 -0.76 4.50 8.23
N ARG A 51 -1.16 4.22 6.98
CA ARG A 51 -0.22 3.94 5.88
C ARG A 51 0.75 5.09 5.65
N LEU A 52 0.27 6.34 5.65
CA LEU A 52 1.12 7.51 5.49
C LEU A 52 2.12 7.64 6.65
N LYS A 53 1.67 7.42 7.88
CA LYS A 53 2.52 7.43 9.07
C LYS A 53 3.62 6.36 8.99
N ASP A 54 3.28 5.15 8.58
CA ASP A 54 4.24 4.05 8.44
C ASP A 54 5.30 4.36 7.37
N LEU A 55 4.88 4.93 6.24
CA LEU A 55 5.79 5.37 5.16
C LEU A 55 6.71 6.51 5.60
N GLN A 56 6.20 7.48 6.36
CA GLN A 56 7.01 8.56 6.94
C GLN A 56 8.06 8.01 7.92
N GLY A 57 7.69 7.01 8.73
CA GLY A 57 8.62 6.31 9.61
C GLY A 57 9.75 5.62 8.84
N LEU A 58 9.42 4.91 7.74
CA LEU A 58 10.42 4.29 6.87
C LEU A 58 11.34 5.32 6.22
N GLN A 59 10.81 6.45 5.74
CA GLN A 59 11.62 7.52 5.15
C GLN A 59 12.60 8.14 6.16
N ALA A 60 12.17 8.32 7.41
CA ALA A 60 13.03 8.81 8.48
C ALA A 60 14.17 7.82 8.79
N LEU A 61 13.86 6.52 8.85
CA LEU A 61 14.85 5.47 9.06
C LEU A 61 15.85 5.35 7.91
N GLU A 62 15.39 5.51 6.66
CA GLU A 62 16.28 5.56 5.50
C GLU A 62 17.25 6.74 5.59
N SER A 63 16.77 7.91 6.02
CA SER A 63 17.61 9.09 6.23
C SER A 63 18.64 8.87 7.35
N GLU A 64 18.24 8.21 8.45
CA GLU A 64 19.15 7.80 9.53
C GLU A 64 20.24 6.84 9.02
N ARG A 65 19.84 5.85 8.21
CA ARG A 65 20.73 4.87 7.60
C ARG A 65 21.75 5.55 6.68
N GLU A 66 21.29 6.47 5.83
CA GLU A 66 22.16 7.28 4.97
C GLU A 66 23.15 8.11 5.78
N ALA A 67 22.72 8.74 6.89
CA ALA A 67 23.60 9.49 7.77
C ALA A 67 24.71 8.60 8.37
N VAL A 68 24.39 7.38 8.79
CA VAL A 68 25.39 6.41 9.28
C VAL A 68 26.37 6.01 8.17
N VAL A 69 25.87 5.72 6.96
CA VAL A 69 26.72 5.38 5.81
C VAL A 69 27.63 6.55 5.44
N HIS A 70 27.12 7.78 5.42
CA HIS A 70 27.93 8.97 5.18
C HIS A 70 28.99 9.19 6.26
N GLY A 71 28.67 8.94 7.54
CA GLY A 71 29.67 8.97 8.62
C GLY A 71 30.79 7.93 8.41
N CYS A 72 30.47 6.76 7.85
CA CYS A 72 31.48 5.77 7.46
C CYS A 72 32.33 6.27 6.29
N ALA A 73 31.72 6.89 5.28
CA ALA A 73 32.43 7.44 4.13
C ALA A 73 33.45 8.51 4.57
N ASP A 74 33.03 9.43 5.42
CA ASP A 74 33.89 10.48 5.97
C ASP A 74 35.06 9.88 6.76
N ALA A 75 34.78 8.87 7.59
CA ALA A 75 35.79 8.20 8.40
C ALA A 75 36.82 7.39 7.58
N TRP A 76 36.42 6.91 6.40
CA TRP A 76 37.28 6.17 5.47
C TRP A 76 37.89 7.04 4.37
N GLY A 77 37.61 8.35 4.36
CA GLY A 77 38.09 9.27 3.32
C GLY A 77 37.54 8.98 1.93
N LEU A 78 36.32 8.42 1.84
CA LEU A 78 35.65 8.07 0.59
C LEU A 78 34.57 9.11 0.23
N PRO A 79 34.31 9.36 -1.06
CA PRO A 79 33.18 10.18 -1.47
C PRO A 79 31.85 9.58 -1.02
N ARG A 80 31.00 10.37 -0.34
CA ARG A 80 29.69 9.96 0.17
C ARG A 80 28.79 9.30 -0.88
N THR A 81 28.81 9.79 -2.11
CA THR A 81 28.02 9.27 -3.24
C THR A 81 28.44 7.87 -3.71
N THR A 82 29.63 7.41 -3.32
CA THR A 82 30.18 6.13 -3.77
C THR A 82 30.02 5.01 -2.76
N LEU A 83 29.75 5.34 -1.49
CA LEU A 83 29.67 4.34 -0.43
C LEU A 83 28.23 3.86 -0.24
N SER A 84 27.99 2.57 -0.44
CA SER A 84 26.70 1.93 -0.17
C SER A 84 26.70 1.24 1.20
N LEU A 85 25.51 0.93 1.72
CA LEU A 85 25.36 0.12 2.92
C LEU A 85 26.07 -1.24 2.78
N GLN A 86 25.95 -1.90 1.62
CA GLN A 86 26.62 -3.18 1.38
C GLN A 86 28.14 -3.03 1.48
N ALA A 87 28.69 -1.94 0.93
CA ALA A 87 30.12 -1.65 1.02
C ALA A 87 30.56 -1.35 2.47
N VAL A 88 29.67 -0.84 3.32
CA VAL A 88 29.91 -0.71 4.77
C VAL A 88 29.95 -2.08 5.44
N ILE A 89 28.95 -2.92 5.17
CA ILE A 89 28.85 -4.30 5.68
C ILE A 89 30.08 -5.13 5.34
N ASP A 90 30.58 -5.01 4.10
CA ASP A 90 31.75 -5.75 3.63
C ASP A 90 33.05 -5.43 4.38
N ARG A 91 33.11 -4.28 5.06
CA ARG A 91 34.26 -3.83 5.85
C ARG A 91 34.14 -4.15 7.35
N LEU A 92 33.01 -4.72 7.79
CA LEU A 92 32.83 -5.13 9.18
C LEU A 92 33.63 -6.40 9.50
N ALA A 93 33.89 -6.62 10.79
CA ALA A 93 34.46 -7.88 11.26
C ALA A 93 33.48 -9.03 10.97
N LEU A 94 34.01 -10.23 10.69
CA LEU A 94 33.22 -11.42 10.32
C LEU A 94 31.97 -11.70 11.19
N PRO A 95 32.01 -11.66 12.54
CA PRO A 95 30.81 -11.92 13.35
C PRO A 95 29.73 -10.85 13.12
N ASP A 96 30.12 -9.58 13.18
CA ASP A 96 29.24 -8.42 12.98
C ASP A 96 28.66 -8.39 11.57
N LYS A 97 29.50 -8.67 10.57
CA LYS A 97 29.11 -8.76 9.15
C LYS A 97 27.95 -9.74 8.96
N ARG A 98 28.08 -10.97 9.47
CA ARG A 98 27.05 -12.01 9.30
C ARG A 98 25.72 -11.63 9.93
N GLU A 99 25.75 -10.98 11.09
CA GLU A 99 24.53 -10.56 11.77
C GLU A 99 23.81 -9.45 10.99
N VAL A 100 24.57 -8.46 10.52
CA VAL A 100 24.05 -7.34 9.74
C VAL A 100 23.52 -7.81 8.39
N GLU A 101 24.25 -8.70 7.70
CA GLU A 101 23.80 -9.32 6.45
C GLU A 101 22.47 -10.04 6.61
N ARG A 102 22.34 -10.88 7.64
CA ARG A 102 21.07 -11.58 7.92
C ARG A 102 19.93 -10.60 8.15
N CYS A 103 20.16 -9.51 8.88
CA CYS A 103 19.14 -8.50 9.12
C CYS A 103 18.75 -7.77 7.83
N HIS A 104 19.75 -7.41 7.01
CA HIS A 104 19.56 -6.74 5.74
C HIS A 104 18.83 -7.61 4.70
N GLU A 105 19.15 -8.90 4.62
CA GLU A 105 18.44 -9.87 3.78
C GLU A 105 16.98 -10.01 4.20
N ARG A 106 16.72 -10.12 5.51
CA ARG A 106 15.37 -10.20 6.06
C ARG A 106 14.56 -8.94 5.73
N LEU A 107 15.15 -7.76 5.86
CA LEU A 107 14.52 -6.50 5.47
C LEU A 107 14.22 -6.48 3.97
N THR A 108 15.17 -6.86 3.13
CA THR A 108 15.01 -6.90 1.68
C THR A 108 13.87 -7.83 1.26
N ALA A 109 13.73 -8.99 1.91
CA ALA A 109 12.62 -9.89 1.69
C ALA A 109 11.27 -9.26 2.06
N LYS A 110 11.18 -8.56 3.20
CA LYS A 110 9.96 -7.83 3.60
C LYS A 110 9.59 -6.71 2.62
N VAL A 111 10.57 -5.92 2.17
CA VAL A 111 10.33 -4.86 1.17
C VAL A 111 9.82 -5.46 -0.15
N ARG A 112 10.37 -6.59 -0.59
CA ARG A 112 9.86 -7.29 -1.78
C ARG A 112 8.42 -7.75 -1.60
N ALA A 113 8.07 -8.33 -0.45
CA ALA A 113 6.70 -8.74 -0.13
C ALA A 113 5.75 -7.52 -0.14
N LEU A 114 6.13 -6.40 0.50
CA LEU A 114 5.33 -5.17 0.49
C LEU A 114 5.04 -4.64 -0.91
N ARG A 115 6.00 -4.70 -1.83
CA ARG A 115 5.79 -4.30 -3.24
C ARG A 115 4.75 -5.19 -3.92
N GLN A 116 4.77 -6.49 -3.65
CA GLN A 116 3.77 -7.42 -4.17
C GLN A 116 2.38 -7.12 -3.58
N GLU A 117 2.29 -6.92 -2.27
CA GLU A 117 1.02 -6.61 -1.58
C GLU A 117 0.41 -5.29 -2.06
N THR A 118 1.26 -4.28 -2.31
CA THR A 118 0.83 -2.99 -2.87
C THR A 118 0.27 -3.17 -4.29
N ALA A 119 0.96 -3.90 -5.15
CA ALA A 119 0.50 -4.18 -6.52
C ALA A 119 -0.84 -4.94 -6.54
N VAL A 120 -1.05 -5.87 -5.61
CA VAL A 120 -2.34 -6.57 -5.45
C VAL A 120 -3.45 -5.59 -5.06
N ASN A 121 -3.20 -4.68 -4.11
CA ASN A 121 -4.19 -3.70 -3.69
C ASN A 121 -4.55 -2.72 -4.83
N GLU A 122 -3.56 -2.28 -5.62
CA GLU A 122 -3.80 -1.44 -6.81
C GLU A 122 -4.73 -2.14 -7.81
N LEU A 123 -4.50 -3.43 -8.09
CA LEU A 123 -5.35 -4.21 -8.99
C LEU A 123 -6.79 -4.35 -8.45
N LEU A 124 -6.96 -4.55 -7.14
CA LEU A 124 -8.27 -4.61 -6.51
C LEU A 124 -9.03 -3.29 -6.62
N VAL A 125 -8.36 -2.16 -6.34
CA VAL A 125 -8.95 -0.82 -6.48
C VAL A 125 -9.40 -0.59 -7.92
N ALA A 126 -8.56 -0.89 -8.91
CA ALA A 126 -8.89 -0.75 -10.33
C ALA A 126 -10.10 -1.63 -10.73
N GLY A 127 -10.18 -2.85 -10.18
CA GLY A 127 -11.31 -3.75 -10.37
C GLY A 127 -12.61 -3.17 -9.81
N ILE A 128 -12.61 -2.71 -8.56
CA ILE A 128 -13.77 -2.07 -7.92
C ILE A 128 -14.23 -0.84 -8.70
N GLN A 129 -13.31 0.04 -9.10
CA GLN A 129 -13.62 1.21 -9.92
C GLN A 129 -14.27 0.85 -11.26
N THR A 130 -13.83 -0.24 -11.88
CA THR A 130 -14.41 -0.74 -13.13
C THR A 130 -15.83 -1.29 -12.92
N LEU A 131 -16.06 -2.00 -11.82
CA LEU A 131 -17.40 -2.49 -11.45
C LEU A 131 -18.35 -1.34 -11.16
N CYS A 132 -17.94 -0.34 -10.37
CA CYS A 132 -18.74 0.84 -10.08
C CYS A 132 -19.13 1.59 -11.36
N ARG A 133 -18.19 1.79 -12.29
CA ARG A 133 -18.46 2.41 -13.60
C ARG A 133 -19.49 1.62 -14.40
N LYS A 134 -19.33 0.29 -14.50
CA LYS A 134 -20.28 -0.57 -15.21
C LYS A 134 -21.68 -0.52 -14.58
N ALA A 135 -21.77 -0.55 -13.25
CA ALA A 135 -23.04 -0.45 -12.54
C ALA A 135 -23.75 0.89 -12.82
N MET A 136 -23.00 2.00 -12.81
CA MET A 136 -23.53 3.33 -13.15
C MET A 136 -24.02 3.42 -14.60
N HIS A 137 -23.32 2.79 -15.55
CA HIS A 137 -23.76 2.75 -16.94
C HIS A 137 -25.05 1.92 -17.10
N LEU A 138 -25.13 0.75 -16.47
CA LEU A 138 -26.34 -0.08 -16.51
C LEU A 138 -27.55 0.62 -15.89
N THR A 139 -27.38 1.33 -14.77
CA THR A 139 -28.48 2.10 -14.18
C THR A 139 -28.86 3.31 -15.03
N SER A 140 -27.90 3.95 -15.69
CA SER A 140 -28.16 5.05 -16.64
C SER A 140 -28.91 4.59 -17.89
N GLU A 141 -28.64 3.38 -18.40
CA GLU A 141 -29.32 2.82 -19.57
C GLU A 141 -30.69 2.21 -19.21
N ALA A 142 -30.83 1.65 -18.02
CA ALA A 142 -32.08 1.10 -17.51
C ALA A 142 -33.09 2.16 -17.07
N LEU A 143 -32.66 3.42 -16.88
CA LEU A 143 -33.56 4.55 -16.69
C LEU A 143 -34.09 4.99 -18.06
N PRO A 144 -35.37 4.71 -18.42
CA PRO A 144 -35.93 5.25 -19.64
C PRO A 144 -35.85 6.77 -19.58
N LYS A 145 -35.40 7.41 -20.68
CA LYS A 145 -35.63 8.85 -20.91
C LYS A 145 -37.11 9.09 -20.63
N ARG A 146 -37.40 9.79 -19.53
CA ARG A 146 -38.76 10.23 -19.19
C ARG A 146 -39.17 11.31 -20.19
N ASP A 147 -39.53 10.89 -21.39
CA ASP A 147 -40.54 11.60 -22.18
C ASP A 147 -41.89 11.22 -21.59
N THR A 148 -42.14 11.66 -20.35
CA THR A 148 -43.39 11.38 -19.61
C THR A 148 -44.61 12.05 -20.22
N TYR A 149 -44.42 12.89 -21.25
CA TYR A 149 -45.48 13.51 -22.04
C TYR A 149 -45.07 13.56 -23.50
N SER A 150 -45.88 12.97 -24.39
CA SER A 150 -45.85 13.30 -25.80
C SER A 150 -46.41 14.73 -25.99
N ALA A 151 -46.09 15.37 -27.11
CA ALA A 151 -46.65 16.69 -27.47
C ALA A 151 -48.19 16.72 -27.57
N SER A 152 -48.87 15.56 -27.53
CA SER A 152 -50.32 15.41 -27.50
C SER A 152 -50.92 15.26 -26.09
N GLY A 153 -50.12 15.26 -25.02
CA GLY A 153 -50.61 15.19 -23.64
C GLY A 153 -51.14 13.83 -23.19
N GLU A 154 -50.93 12.77 -23.98
CA GLU A 154 -51.36 11.41 -23.61
C GLU A 154 -50.34 10.76 -22.68
N SER A 155 -50.79 10.31 -21.51
CA SER A 155 -49.99 9.52 -20.59
C SER A 155 -49.74 8.13 -21.18
N GLN A 156 -48.52 7.88 -21.67
CA GLN A 156 -48.10 6.55 -22.05
C GLN A 156 -48.06 5.67 -20.79
N ARG A 157 -49.08 4.82 -20.61
CA ARG A 157 -49.07 3.73 -19.64
C ARG A 157 -48.00 2.71 -20.03
N ALA A 158 -46.74 2.98 -19.69
CA ALA A 158 -45.75 1.94 -19.47
C ALA A 158 -45.96 1.37 -18.07
N GLY A 159 -47.14 0.77 -17.85
CA GLY A 159 -47.46 0.02 -16.66
C GLY A 159 -47.09 -1.44 -16.89
N ILE A 160 -46.03 -1.87 -16.20
CA ILE A 160 -45.63 -3.25 -15.95
C ILE A 160 -46.88 -4.16 -15.88
N GLY A 161 -46.94 -5.19 -16.73
CA GLY A 161 -48.05 -6.13 -16.81
C GLY A 161 -48.27 -6.88 -15.49
N GLY A 162 -49.12 -6.33 -14.63
CA GLY A 162 -49.77 -7.08 -13.56
C GLY A 162 -50.91 -7.88 -14.13
N THR A 163 -50.71 -9.18 -14.35
CA THR A 163 -51.76 -10.14 -14.68
C THR A 163 -52.78 -10.23 -13.55
N MET A 164 -53.95 -9.58 -13.71
CA MET A 164 -55.14 -9.90 -12.91
C MET A 164 -55.77 -11.18 -13.46
N LEU A 165 -55.57 -12.30 -12.77
CA LEU A 165 -56.36 -13.51 -12.97
C LEU A 165 -57.74 -13.31 -12.36
N ARG A 166 -58.77 -13.16 -13.20
CA ARG A 166 -60.17 -13.18 -12.76
C ARG A 166 -60.69 -14.61 -12.90
N GLN A 167 -60.80 -15.31 -11.78
CA GLN A 167 -61.50 -16.60 -11.70
C GLN A 167 -63.01 -16.33 -11.83
N ARG A 168 -63.66 -16.90 -12.84
CA ARG A 168 -65.11 -17.01 -12.92
C ARG A 168 -65.49 -18.49 -12.77
N GLY A 169 -66.32 -18.78 -11.78
CA GLY A 169 -67.12 -20.00 -11.72
C GLY A 169 -68.29 -19.94 -12.69
#